data_AF-A0A290Z936-F1
#
_entry.id   AF-A0A290Z936-F1
#
_cell.length_a   1.000
_cell.length_b   1.000
_cell.length_c   1.000
_cell.angle_alpha   90.00
_cell.angle_beta   90.00
_cell.angle_gamma   90.00
#
_symmetry.space_group_name_H-M   'P 1'
#
loop_
_entity.id
_entity.type
_entity.pdbx_description
1 polymer ?
#
loop_
_entity_poly.entity_id
_entity_poly.type
_entity_poly.pdbx_seq_one_letter_code
_entity_poly.pdbx_strand_id
1 'polypeptide(L)'
;MGDGFGVHTGEMREHAGRLEGVVDRIDVAKDAATQATISGTTAYGILCSPLLLPLMGAVEAMGHTAISTARTVVNATAEGIAGMADTYDAVEAAVIKGVETIEKALDGIR
;
A
#
# COMPACT_ATOMS: atom_id res chain seq x y z
N MET A 1 -10.66 12.76 -29.27
CA MET A 1 -9.25 12.45 -28.96
C MET A 1 -9.26 11.24 -28.07
N GLY A 2 -8.64 10.15 -28.53
CA GLY A 2 -8.59 8.88 -27.81
C GLY A 2 -7.86 9.03 -26.48
N ASP A 3 -8.17 8.13 -25.57
CA ASP A 3 -7.60 8.03 -24.22
C ASP A 3 -6.06 7.97 -24.27
N GLY A 4 -5.39 9.14 -24.22
CA GLY A 4 -3.92 9.35 -24.29
C GLY A 4 -3.05 8.14 -24.65
N PHE A 5 -2.24 7.68 -23.68
CA PHE A 5 -1.44 6.45 -23.76
C PHE A 5 -2.25 5.14 -23.53
N GLY A 6 -3.58 5.19 -23.41
CA GLY A 6 -4.43 4.04 -23.08
C GLY A 6 -4.27 3.55 -21.64
N VAL A 7 -3.88 4.44 -20.72
CA VAL A 7 -3.73 4.16 -19.29
C VAL A 7 -4.75 4.96 -18.50
N HIS A 8 -5.60 4.25 -17.76
CA HIS A 8 -6.63 4.85 -16.91
C HIS A 8 -6.04 5.25 -15.54
N THR A 9 -5.34 6.39 -15.49
CA THR A 9 -4.70 6.91 -14.25
C THR A 9 -5.70 7.15 -13.12
N GLY A 10 -6.97 7.41 -13.46
CA GLY A 10 -8.08 7.45 -12.50
C GLY A 10 -8.33 6.11 -11.80
N GLU A 11 -8.41 5.01 -12.55
CA GLU A 11 -8.62 3.66 -11.98
C GLU A 11 -7.40 3.20 -11.17
N MET A 12 -6.20 3.60 -11.57
CA MET A 12 -4.97 3.36 -10.80
C MET A 12 -5.05 4.02 -9.43
N ARG A 13 -5.44 5.30 -9.37
CA ARG A 13 -5.62 6.03 -8.09
C ARG A 13 -6.74 5.43 -7.24
N GLU A 14 -7.85 5.01 -7.86
CA GLU A 14 -8.89 4.28 -7.13
C GLU A 14 -8.36 2.98 -6.54
N HIS A 15 -7.54 2.23 -7.28
CA HIS A 15 -6.92 1.01 -6.77
C HIS A 15 -5.96 1.27 -5.62
N ALA A 16 -5.13 2.31 -5.71
CA ALA A 16 -4.26 2.75 -4.62
C ALA A 16 -5.08 3.04 -3.35
N GLY A 17 -6.18 3.79 -3.48
CA GLY A 17 -7.10 4.05 -2.36
C GLY A 17 -7.73 2.77 -1.78
N ARG A 18 -8.03 1.77 -2.61
CA ARG A 18 -8.48 0.45 -2.10
C ARG A 18 -7.39 -0.26 -1.29
N LEU A 19 -6.12 -0.12 -1.66
CA LEU A 19 -5.00 -0.67 -0.89
C LEU A 19 -4.78 0.09 0.43
N GLU A 20 -4.96 1.41 0.45
CA GLU A 20 -4.96 2.19 1.70
C GLU A 20 -6.02 1.65 2.68
N GLY A 21 -7.23 1.36 2.20
CA GLY A 21 -8.26 0.70 3.01
C GLY A 21 -7.88 -0.71 3.49
N VAL A 22 -6.96 -1.41 2.83
CA VAL A 22 -6.39 -2.67 3.32
C VAL A 22 -5.35 -2.40 4.43
N VAL A 23 -4.53 -1.36 4.29
CA VAL A 23 -3.59 -0.92 5.35
C VAL A 23 -4.34 -0.62 6.65
N ASP A 24 -5.47 0.08 6.58
CA ASP A 24 -6.31 0.36 7.76
C ASP A 24 -6.81 -0.92 8.44
N ARG A 25 -7.19 -1.94 7.66
CA ARG A 25 -7.62 -3.24 8.21
C ARG A 25 -6.46 -4.00 8.84
N ILE A 26 -5.26 -3.89 8.28
CA ILE A 26 -4.04 -4.49 8.86
C ILE A 26 -3.74 -3.82 10.22
N ASP A 27 -3.98 -2.53 10.35
CA ASP A 27 -3.82 -1.83 11.63
C ASP A 27 -4.81 -2.30 12.69
N VAL A 28 -6.09 -2.45 12.32
CA VAL A 28 -7.08 -3.06 13.21
C VAL A 28 -6.65 -4.47 13.64
N ALA A 29 -6.10 -5.27 12.71
CA ALA A 29 -5.60 -6.60 13.03
C ALA A 29 -4.38 -6.57 13.97
N LYS A 30 -3.47 -5.60 13.79
CA LYS A 30 -2.31 -5.39 14.69
C LYS A 30 -2.74 -5.02 16.10
N ASP A 31 -3.72 -4.13 16.21
CA ASP A 31 -4.26 -3.70 17.50
C ASP A 31 -4.98 -4.87 18.20
N ALA A 32 -5.77 -5.63 17.46
CA ALA A 32 -6.41 -6.85 17.96
C ALA A 32 -5.38 -7.90 18.41
N ALA A 33 -4.30 -8.12 17.65
CA ALA A 33 -3.23 -9.03 18.04
C ALA A 33 -2.56 -8.61 19.35
N THR A 34 -2.32 -7.31 19.52
CA THR A 34 -1.73 -6.75 20.75
C THR A 34 -2.67 -6.89 21.95
N GLN A 35 -3.97 -6.74 21.74
CA GLN A 35 -4.99 -6.94 22.79
C GLN A 35 -5.19 -8.42 23.13
N ALA A 36 -5.04 -9.31 22.16
CA ALA A 36 -5.21 -10.74 22.32
C ALA A 36 -4.00 -11.43 22.97
N THR A 37 -2.86 -10.73 23.13
CA THR A 37 -1.70 -11.24 23.86
C THR A 37 -2.12 -11.69 25.26
N ILE A 38 -2.11 -13.00 25.46
CA ILE A 38 -2.49 -13.63 26.73
C ILE A 38 -1.34 -13.44 27.71
N SER A 39 -1.37 -12.33 28.43
CA SER A 39 -0.43 -12.05 29.50
C SER A 39 -0.77 -12.85 30.76
N GLY A 40 -0.12 -14.01 30.93
CA GLY A 40 0.20 -14.50 32.27
C GLY A 40 -0.18 -15.93 32.62
N THR A 41 0.33 -16.34 33.80
CA THR A 41 0.13 -17.62 34.49
C THR A 41 -1.33 -18.00 34.75
N THR A 42 -2.27 -17.10 34.50
CA THR A 42 -3.72 -17.25 34.65
C THR A 42 -4.40 -18.02 33.52
N ALA A 43 -3.86 -18.01 32.30
CA ALA A 43 -4.50 -18.67 31.15
C ALA A 43 -4.05 -20.12 30.93
N TYR A 44 -2.77 -20.41 31.16
CA TYR A 44 -2.18 -21.75 30.99
C TYR A 44 -1.96 -22.49 32.32
N GLY A 45 -2.26 -21.85 33.46
CA GLY A 45 -1.99 -22.37 34.79
C GLY A 45 -0.49 -22.44 35.10
N ILE A 46 -0.13 -22.40 36.40
CA ILE A 46 1.27 -22.37 36.86
C ILE A 46 2.09 -23.57 36.36
N LEU A 47 1.45 -24.72 36.13
CA LEU A 47 2.15 -25.95 35.72
C LEU A 47 2.51 -25.99 34.23
N CYS A 48 1.68 -25.44 33.33
CA CYS A 48 1.96 -25.47 31.88
C CYS A 48 2.64 -24.18 31.39
N SER A 49 2.57 -23.11 32.18
CA SER A 49 3.22 -21.82 31.94
C SER A 49 4.72 -21.90 31.58
N PRO A 50 5.60 -22.62 32.30
CA PRO A 50 7.04 -22.58 32.05
C PRO A 50 7.47 -23.18 30.70
N LEU A 51 6.67 -24.07 30.11
CA LEU A 51 6.96 -24.66 28.80
C LEU A 51 6.28 -23.89 27.66
N LEU A 52 5.05 -23.41 27.87
CA LEU A 52 4.23 -22.81 26.81
C LEU A 52 4.46 -21.32 26.60
N LEU A 53 4.75 -20.55 27.67
CA LEU A 53 4.96 -19.10 27.57
C LEU A 53 6.11 -18.72 26.63
N PRO A 54 7.31 -19.35 26.68
CA PRO A 54 8.39 -19.00 25.78
C PRO A 54 8.08 -19.32 24.30
N LEU A 55 7.39 -20.44 24.06
CA LEU A 55 7.07 -20.90 22.70
C LEU A 55 5.95 -20.04 22.08
N MET A 56 4.92 -19.71 22.85
CA MET A 56 3.87 -18.77 22.43
C MET A 56 4.43 -17.37 22.18
N GLY A 57 5.29 -16.85 23.08
CA GLY A 57 5.89 -15.52 22.90
C GLY A 57 6.71 -15.40 21.62
N ALA A 58 7.41 -16.46 21.20
CA ALA A 58 8.13 -16.48 19.92
C ALA A 58 7.18 -16.45 18.72
N VAL A 59 6.08 -17.21 18.78
CA VAL A 59 5.05 -17.23 17.72
C VAL A 59 4.33 -15.88 17.64
N GLU A 60 4.00 -15.28 18.77
CA GLU A 60 3.40 -13.94 18.84
C GLU A 60 4.31 -12.88 18.22
N ALA A 61 5.60 -12.88 18.55
CA ALA A 61 6.58 -11.96 17.97
C ALA A 61 6.70 -12.11 16.44
N MET A 62 6.71 -13.35 15.93
CA MET A 62 6.70 -13.62 14.49
C MET A 62 5.40 -13.12 13.84
N GLY A 63 4.25 -13.33 14.49
CA GLY A 63 2.95 -12.84 14.03
C GLY A 63 2.90 -11.32 13.92
N HIS A 64 3.34 -10.60 14.97
CA HIS A 64 3.44 -9.14 14.94
C HIS A 64 4.39 -8.64 13.84
N THR A 65 5.51 -9.32 13.65
CA THR A 65 6.46 -8.98 12.57
C THR A 65 5.82 -9.16 11.20
N ALA A 66 5.14 -10.29 10.96
CA ALA A 66 4.48 -10.55 9.69
C ALA A 66 3.38 -9.52 9.38
N ILE A 67 2.56 -9.14 10.37
CA ILE A 67 1.53 -8.10 10.23
C ILE A 67 2.17 -6.75 9.87
N SER A 68 3.25 -6.38 10.56
CA SER A 68 4.00 -5.15 10.29
C SER A 68 4.60 -5.14 8.87
N THR A 69 5.21 -6.24 8.44
CA THR A 69 5.75 -6.39 7.08
C THR A 69 4.63 -6.28 6.04
N ALA A 70 3.50 -6.95 6.26
CA ALA A 70 2.35 -6.88 5.35
C ALA A 70 1.87 -5.43 5.20
N ARG A 71 1.76 -4.68 6.31
CA ARG A 71 1.41 -3.25 6.28
C ARG A 71 2.36 -2.47 5.38
N THR A 72 3.66 -2.61 5.58
CA THR A 72 4.70 -1.89 4.82
C THR A 72 4.62 -2.19 3.33
N VAL A 73 4.49 -3.47 2.96
CA VAL A 73 4.45 -3.89 1.55
C VAL A 73 3.20 -3.36 0.84
N VAL A 74 2.03 -3.46 1.49
CA VAL A 74 0.78 -2.97 0.92
C VAL A 74 0.81 -1.45 0.77
N ASN A 75 1.32 -0.73 1.79
CA ASN A 75 1.47 0.72 1.71
C ASN A 75 2.40 1.16 0.58
N ALA A 76 3.59 0.54 0.47
CA ALA A 76 4.52 0.82 -0.60
C ALA A 76 3.93 0.53 -2.00
N THR A 77 3.07 -0.49 -2.10
CA THR A 77 2.37 -0.81 -3.35
C THR A 77 1.34 0.26 -3.70
N ALA A 78 0.58 0.76 -2.72
CA ALA A 78 -0.38 1.85 -2.92
C ALA A 78 0.33 3.12 -3.42
N GLU A 79 1.39 3.53 -2.72
CA GLU A 79 2.22 4.68 -3.08
C GLU A 79 2.84 4.52 -4.48
N GLY A 80 3.34 3.32 -4.81
CA GLY A 80 3.89 3.03 -6.13
C GLY A 80 2.86 3.17 -7.25
N ILE A 81 1.63 2.68 -7.05
CA ILE A 81 0.55 2.80 -8.04
C ILE A 81 0.15 4.27 -8.23
N ALA A 82 0.00 5.03 -7.14
CA ALA A 82 -0.30 6.46 -7.21
C ALA A 82 0.81 7.22 -7.95
N GLY A 83 2.07 6.97 -7.62
CA GLY A 83 3.22 7.61 -8.27
C GLY A 83 3.35 7.25 -9.77
N MET A 84 3.01 6.02 -10.15
CA MET A 84 2.93 5.65 -11.57
C MET A 84 1.82 6.42 -12.29
N ALA A 85 0.64 6.57 -11.68
CA ALA A 85 -0.46 7.36 -12.26
C ALA A 85 -0.04 8.82 -12.50
N ASP A 86 0.64 9.43 -11.53
CA ASP A 86 1.15 10.80 -11.66
C ASP A 86 2.21 10.92 -12.76
N THR A 87 3.06 9.89 -12.91
CA THR A 87 4.06 9.84 -13.99
C THR A 87 3.39 9.79 -15.37
N TYR A 88 2.34 8.98 -15.53
CA TYR A 88 1.60 8.92 -16.79
C TYR A 88 0.95 10.26 -17.14
N ASP A 89 0.28 10.91 -16.18
CA ASP A 89 -0.33 12.22 -16.39
C ASP A 89 0.72 13.28 -16.77
N ALA A 90 1.89 13.26 -16.14
CA ALA A 90 2.98 14.18 -16.43
C ALA A 90 3.56 13.98 -17.84
N VAL A 91 3.75 12.74 -18.27
CA VAL A 91 4.23 12.41 -19.62
C VAL A 91 3.20 12.82 -20.68
N GLU A 92 1.93 12.56 -20.45
CA GLU A 92 0.83 12.96 -21.35
C GLU A 92 0.82 14.48 -21.53
N ALA A 93 0.86 15.24 -20.44
CA ALA A 93 0.90 16.69 -20.48
C ALA A 93 2.13 17.24 -21.23
N ALA A 94 3.30 16.60 -21.05
CA ALA A 94 4.52 16.96 -21.76
C ALA A 94 4.42 16.71 -23.27
N VAL A 95 3.83 15.58 -23.68
CA VAL A 95 3.63 15.24 -25.09
C VAL A 95 2.63 16.19 -25.75
N ILE A 96 1.49 16.45 -25.11
CA ILE A 96 0.48 17.41 -25.61
C ILE A 96 1.13 18.78 -25.85
N LYS A 97 1.87 19.30 -24.87
CA LYS A 97 2.57 20.58 -24.99
C LYS A 97 3.60 20.58 -26.13
N GLY A 98 4.31 19.46 -26.32
CA GLY A 98 5.25 19.29 -27.42
C GLY A 98 4.57 19.39 -28.79
N VAL A 99 3.45 18.70 -28.96
CA VAL A 99 2.66 18.72 -30.21
C VAL A 99 2.09 20.11 -30.48
N GLU A 100 1.50 20.78 -29.49
CA GLU A 100 0.99 22.15 -29.63
C GLU A 100 2.09 23.15 -30.04
N THR A 101 3.31 22.95 -29.54
CA THR A 101 4.45 23.79 -29.90
C THR A 101 4.83 23.62 -31.37
N ILE A 102 4.81 22.37 -31.86
CA ILE A 102 5.08 22.06 -33.28
C ILE A 102 3.98 22.63 -34.18
N GLU A 103 2.71 22.48 -33.80
CA GLU A 103 1.57 23.05 -34.55
C GLU A 103 1.70 24.57 -34.72
N LYS A 104 1.99 25.29 -33.63
CA LYS A 104 2.23 26.75 -33.67
C LYS A 104 3.41 27.13 -34.56
N ALA A 105 4.48 26.34 -34.55
CA ALA A 105 5.63 26.59 -35.41
C ALA A 105 5.31 26.38 -36.89
N LEU A 106 4.50 25.36 -37.22
CA LEU A 106 4.05 25.09 -38.59
C LEU A 106 3.11 26.18 -39.12
N ASP A 107 2.15 26.63 -38.30
CA ASP A 107 1.23 27.70 -38.69
C ASP A 107 1.95 29.06 -38.86
N GLY A 108 3.05 29.30 -38.15
CA GLY A 108 3.86 30.51 -38.34
C GLY A 108 4.70 30.54 -39.62
N ILE A 109 4.83 29.41 -40.33
CA ILE A 109 5.59 29.29 -41.59
C ILE A 109 4.67 29.42 -42.81
N ARG A 110 3.34 29.28 -42.64
CA ARG A 110 2.33 29.37 -43.71
C ARG A 110 1.76 30.77 -43.84
#